data_AF-A0A961IG32-F1
#
_entry.id   AF-A0A961IG32-F1
#
_cell.length_a   1.000
_cell.length_b   1.000
_cell.length_c   1.000
_cell.angle_alpha   90.00
_cell.angle_beta   90.00
_cell.angle_gamma   90.00
#
_symmetry.space_group_name_H-M   'P 1'
#
loop_
_entity.id
_entity.type
_entity.pdbx_description
1 polymer ?
#
loop_
_entity_poly.entity_id
_entity_poly.type
_entity_poly.pdbx_seq_one_letter_code
_entity_poly.pdbx_strand_id
1 'polypeptide(L)'
;GVQLEWLPANGAQAYRLERYDYDRMQWVALQNALRSTRFRDASVGSDRLAVYRVCGHNQQGTGEYSVVYPVRLGGPHVRPGNVQGLAVSRGSFADKITVRWQADPGAQRYHVFRFDSTRGRWSGPFTTTQPEYLDNAEPVASGAWMSYTVLAENQAGTSDPVRPAHGFTNRSGPRAADDFLAAPDGVHASLNANQLRLDWKAVTGAREYFIFRKREQDAEYSFVQNVPAGQLQFTESFPGQAGDLYLYRVSAGSDAQTVSATSLPAAVFQNPERTLVRRRFLLEDRTDRFEGTWTALDWDGETGPREISIELEWSDGSFGGLFRVGDLPARPFSGEYVQGSNLIETEGFRMEVVPGREDESLVDITNRRISPQDVHLAFLRD
;
A
#
# COMPACT_ATOMS: atom_id res chain seq x y z
N GLY A 1 -3.82 14.55 -5.90
CA GLY A 1 -2.42 14.36 -5.46
C GLY A 1 -2.33 13.21 -4.48
N VAL A 2 -1.26 12.42 -4.53
CA VAL A 2 -1.06 11.21 -3.72
C VAL A 2 -0.17 11.53 -2.53
N GLN A 3 -0.55 11.07 -1.33
CA GLN A 3 0.30 11.16 -0.14
C GLN A 3 0.96 9.79 0.09
N LEU A 4 2.28 9.80 0.19
CA LEU A 4 3.13 8.62 0.35
C LEU A 4 3.87 8.72 1.68
N GLU A 5 3.96 7.60 2.38
CA GLU A 5 4.72 7.44 3.61
C GLU A 5 5.37 6.06 3.61
N TRP A 6 6.61 5.97 4.09
CA TRP A 6 7.38 4.73 4.16
C TRP A 6 8.19 4.64 5.45
N LEU A 7 8.65 3.45 5.79
CA LEU A 7 9.52 3.25 6.93
C LEU A 7 10.96 3.69 6.61
N PRO A 8 11.70 4.25 7.58
CA PRO A 8 13.11 4.57 7.38
C PRO A 8 13.94 3.33 7.05
N ALA A 9 14.77 3.42 6.01
CA ALA A 9 15.77 2.40 5.67
C ALA A 9 17.05 2.62 6.50
N ASN A 10 17.63 1.54 7.00
CA ASN A 10 18.85 1.60 7.80
C ASN A 10 20.02 2.15 6.96
N GLY A 11 20.77 3.12 7.51
CA GLY A 11 21.91 3.74 6.83
C GLY A 11 21.56 4.73 5.69
N ALA A 12 20.27 4.95 5.39
CA ALA A 12 19.83 5.93 4.40
C ALA A 12 19.91 7.36 4.97
N GLN A 13 20.55 8.28 4.24
CA GLN A 13 20.64 9.70 4.59
C GLN A 13 19.60 10.54 3.84
N ALA A 14 19.13 10.05 2.70
CA ALA A 14 18.04 10.60 1.93
C ALA A 14 17.38 9.50 1.08
N TYR A 15 16.26 9.82 0.44
CA TYR A 15 15.48 8.92 -0.39
C TYR A 15 15.33 9.47 -1.80
N ARG A 16 15.38 8.59 -2.80
CA ARG A 16 14.93 8.87 -4.16
C ARG A 16 13.57 8.23 -4.36
N LEU A 17 12.60 9.04 -4.75
CA LEU A 17 11.23 8.62 -5.02
C LEU A 17 10.97 8.74 -6.52
N GLU A 18 10.49 7.66 -7.12
CA GLU A 18 10.20 7.59 -8.55
C GLU A 18 8.74 7.23 -8.81
N ARG A 19 8.22 7.72 -9.93
CA ARG A 19 6.91 7.36 -10.47
C ARG A 19 7.08 6.83 -11.90
N TYR A 20 6.35 5.79 -12.24
CA TYR A 20 6.38 5.24 -13.59
C TYR A 20 5.68 6.18 -14.57
N ASP A 21 6.37 6.52 -15.66
CA ASP A 21 5.83 7.31 -16.77
C ASP A 21 5.45 6.34 -17.89
N TYR A 22 4.15 6.14 -18.10
CA TYR A 22 3.61 5.25 -19.12
C TYR A 22 3.76 5.77 -20.55
N ASP A 23 3.91 7.09 -20.73
CA ASP A 23 4.08 7.67 -22.07
C ASP A 23 5.53 7.46 -22.55
N ARG A 24 6.47 7.47 -21.60
CA ARG A 24 7.90 7.24 -21.83
C ARG A 24 8.37 5.83 -21.54
N MET A 25 7.50 4.98 -21.00
CA MET A 25 7.78 3.60 -20.57
C MET A 25 8.99 3.48 -19.63
N GLN A 26 9.22 4.45 -18.75
CA GLN A 26 10.39 4.49 -17.86
C GLN A 26 10.06 5.07 -16.48
N TRP A 27 10.91 4.78 -15.49
CA TRP A 27 10.82 5.40 -14.17
C TRP A 27 11.36 6.83 -14.21
N VAL A 28 10.59 7.77 -13.67
CA VAL A 28 10.97 9.17 -13.57
C VAL A 28 11.08 9.56 -12.10
N ALA A 29 12.24 10.12 -11.72
CA ALA A 29 12.45 10.63 -10.38
C ALA A 29 11.57 11.85 -10.10
N LEU A 30 10.71 11.74 -9.09
CA LEU A 30 9.95 12.87 -8.54
C LEU A 30 10.82 13.69 -7.59
N GLN A 31 11.66 12.99 -6.81
CA GLN A 31 12.62 13.58 -5.88
C GLN A 31 13.86 12.71 -5.80
N ASN A 32 15.04 13.34 -5.77
CA ASN A 32 16.32 12.64 -5.75
C ASN A 32 16.99 12.59 -4.37
N ALA A 33 16.64 13.49 -3.45
CA ALA A 33 17.32 13.66 -2.16
C ALA A 33 16.34 14.06 -1.04
N LEU A 34 15.27 13.28 -0.85
CA LEU A 34 14.27 13.54 0.16
C LEU A 34 14.77 13.11 1.54
N ARG A 35 14.85 14.03 2.52
CA ARG A 35 15.28 13.70 3.90
C ARG A 35 14.13 13.28 4.82
N SER A 36 12.89 13.40 4.37
CA SER A 36 11.70 12.90 5.06
C SER A 36 11.29 11.53 4.53
N THR A 37 10.57 10.76 5.34
CA THR A 37 9.93 9.49 4.92
C THR A 37 8.47 9.67 4.50
N ARG A 38 8.10 10.90 4.15
CA ARG A 38 6.76 11.28 3.66
C ARG A 38 6.89 12.24 2.49
N PHE A 39 6.02 12.10 1.50
CA PHE A 39 5.97 12.95 0.30
C PHE A 39 4.54 13.10 -0.22
N ARG A 40 4.21 14.26 -0.78
CA ARG A 40 2.93 14.50 -1.46
C ARG A 40 3.17 14.80 -2.94
N ASP A 41 2.79 13.87 -3.81
CA ASP A 41 2.81 14.05 -5.26
C ASP A 41 1.55 14.80 -5.71
N ALA A 42 1.67 16.12 -5.88
CA ALA A 42 0.59 16.96 -6.39
C ALA A 42 0.48 16.95 -7.93
N SER A 43 1.49 16.43 -8.64
CA SER A 43 1.59 16.50 -10.10
C SER A 43 0.73 15.47 -10.83
N VAL A 44 0.19 14.51 -10.09
CA VAL A 44 -0.58 13.41 -10.67
C VAL A 44 -2.04 13.81 -10.88
N GLY A 45 -2.50 13.68 -12.13
CA GLY A 45 -3.87 13.97 -12.54
C GLY A 45 -4.88 12.89 -12.10
N SER A 46 -6.17 13.22 -12.20
CA SER A 46 -7.27 12.27 -12.04
C SER A 46 -7.26 11.19 -13.14
N ASP A 47 -8.02 10.09 -12.96
CA ASP A 47 -8.17 9.00 -13.94
C ASP A 47 -6.87 8.21 -14.27
N ARG A 48 -5.82 8.30 -13.44
CA ARG A 48 -4.53 7.64 -13.74
C ARG A 48 -4.18 6.56 -12.71
N LEU A 49 -3.62 5.45 -13.17
CA LEU A 49 -2.84 4.56 -12.32
C LEU A 49 -1.46 5.19 -12.12
N ALA A 50 -1.11 5.50 -10.88
CA ALA A 50 0.20 6.03 -10.52
C ALA A 50 0.97 4.97 -9.76
N VAL A 51 2.11 4.53 -10.31
CA VAL A 51 2.93 3.49 -9.68
C VAL A 51 4.20 4.13 -9.16
N TYR A 52 4.51 3.89 -7.89
CA TYR A 52 5.64 4.51 -7.19
C TYR A 52 6.64 3.45 -6.71
N ARG A 53 7.90 3.85 -6.58
CA ARG A 53 8.93 3.11 -5.84
C ARG A 53 9.89 4.08 -5.15
N VAL A 54 10.51 3.65 -4.06
CA VAL A 54 11.44 4.48 -3.29
C VAL A 54 12.69 3.69 -2.91
N CYS A 55 13.86 4.32 -2.97
CA CYS A 55 15.10 3.75 -2.44
C CYS A 55 15.80 4.75 -1.51
N GLY A 56 16.54 4.23 -0.53
CA GLY A 56 17.44 5.02 0.30
C GLY A 56 18.80 5.21 -0.38
N HIS A 57 19.45 6.34 -0.17
CA HIS A 57 20.84 6.55 -0.57
C HIS A 57 21.61 7.32 0.49
N ASN A 58 22.93 7.14 0.46
CA ASN A 58 23.90 7.84 1.29
C ASN A 58 25.15 8.16 0.45
N GLN A 59 26.22 8.62 1.08
CA GLN A 59 27.48 8.95 0.39
C GLN A 59 28.14 7.75 -0.33
N GLN A 60 27.79 6.52 0.03
CA GLN A 60 28.36 5.29 -0.55
C GLN A 60 27.56 4.79 -1.77
N GLY A 61 26.34 5.30 -1.98
CA GLY A 61 25.52 4.92 -3.13
C GLY A 61 24.04 4.81 -2.81
N THR A 62 23.32 4.17 -3.72
CA THR A 62 21.87 3.96 -3.65
C THR A 62 21.60 2.50 -3.28
N GLY A 63 20.76 2.28 -2.28
CA GLY A 63 20.28 0.94 -1.91
C GLY A 63 19.20 0.44 -2.87
N GLU A 64 18.68 -0.76 -2.60
CA GLU A 64 17.61 -1.35 -3.39
C GLU A 64 16.33 -0.50 -3.35
N TYR A 65 15.57 -0.55 -4.45
CA TYR A 65 14.22 0.01 -4.48
C TYR A 65 13.26 -0.86 -3.68
N SER A 66 12.28 -0.21 -3.06
CA SER A 66 11.09 -0.88 -2.53
C SER A 66 10.37 -1.68 -3.62
N VAL A 67 9.50 -2.60 -3.20
CA VAL A 67 8.45 -3.10 -4.07
C VAL A 67 7.65 -1.94 -4.68
N VAL A 68 7.14 -2.13 -5.89
CA VAL A 68 6.32 -1.12 -6.57
C VAL A 68 4.96 -1.00 -5.90
N TYR A 69 4.49 0.23 -5.69
CA TYR A 69 3.19 0.49 -5.06
C TYR A 69 2.24 1.20 -6.02
N PRO A 70 1.18 0.53 -6.50
CA PRO A 70 0.18 1.14 -7.38
C PRO A 70 -0.87 1.94 -6.59
N VAL A 71 -1.16 3.15 -7.04
CA VAL A 71 -2.23 4.01 -6.54
C VAL A 71 -3.18 4.35 -7.68
N ARG A 72 -4.42 3.89 -7.60
CA ARG A 72 -5.48 4.25 -8.56
C ARG A 72 -6.08 5.59 -8.15
N LEU A 73 -5.94 6.59 -9.02
CA LEU A 73 -6.50 7.92 -8.79
C LEU A 73 -7.90 8.00 -9.37
N GLY A 74 -8.86 8.39 -8.53
CA GLY A 74 -10.23 8.61 -8.96
C GLY A 74 -10.33 9.66 -10.07
N GLY A 75 -11.35 9.50 -10.92
CA GLY A 75 -11.75 10.46 -11.94
C GLY A 75 -13.01 9.96 -12.66
N PRO A 76 -13.56 10.69 -13.64
CA PRO A 76 -14.85 10.39 -14.25
C PRO A 76 -14.96 9.01 -14.93
N HIS A 77 -13.86 8.39 -15.34
CA HIS A 77 -13.86 7.13 -16.13
C HIS A 77 -13.36 5.90 -15.36
N VAL A 78 -13.03 6.06 -14.08
CA VAL A 78 -12.69 4.94 -13.19
C VAL A 78 -13.80 4.83 -12.17
N ARG A 79 -14.48 3.67 -12.08
CA ARG A 79 -15.58 3.47 -11.11
C ARG A 79 -15.15 3.96 -9.72
N PRO A 80 -15.93 4.82 -9.04
CA PRO A 80 -15.54 5.39 -7.76
C PRO A 80 -15.34 4.30 -6.70
N GLY A 81 -14.48 4.60 -5.72
CA GLY A 81 -14.37 3.78 -4.52
C GLY A 81 -15.59 3.95 -3.62
N ASN A 82 -15.71 3.07 -2.63
CA ASN A 82 -16.69 3.23 -1.56
C ASN A 82 -16.36 4.49 -0.75
N VAL A 83 -17.35 5.34 -0.51
CA VAL A 83 -17.14 6.57 0.26
C VAL A 83 -16.58 6.25 1.65
N GLN A 84 -15.67 7.10 2.14
CA GLN A 84 -15.12 6.94 3.47
C GLN A 84 -15.77 7.95 4.40
N GLY A 85 -15.64 7.72 5.71
CA GLY A 85 -16.02 8.76 6.66
C GLY A 85 -17.53 9.01 6.78
N LEU A 86 -18.40 8.01 6.54
CA LEU A 86 -19.85 8.17 6.71
C LEU A 86 -20.23 8.41 8.18
N ALA A 87 -20.83 9.56 8.48
CA ALA A 87 -21.36 9.97 9.77
C ALA A 87 -22.82 10.41 9.66
N VAL A 88 -23.61 10.10 10.69
CA VAL A 88 -25.04 10.43 10.77
C VAL A 88 -25.29 11.12 12.12
N SER A 89 -26.05 12.22 12.11
CA SER A 89 -26.43 12.92 13.34
C SER A 89 -27.27 12.04 14.28
N ARG A 90 -27.06 12.22 15.59
CA ARG A 90 -27.64 11.38 16.65
C ARG A 90 -28.23 12.26 17.74
N GLY A 91 -29.51 12.60 17.58
CA GLY A 91 -30.25 13.41 18.54
C GLY A 91 -29.91 14.91 18.51
N SER A 92 -29.15 15.36 17.50
CA SER A 92 -28.80 16.78 17.32
C SER A 92 -29.98 17.64 16.86
N PHE A 93 -31.02 17.02 16.28
CA PHE A 93 -32.20 17.71 15.78
C PHE A 93 -33.49 17.00 16.16
N ALA A 94 -34.58 17.77 16.22
CA ALA A 94 -35.90 17.27 16.59
C ALA A 94 -36.61 16.52 15.45
N ASP A 95 -36.30 16.88 14.19
CA ASP A 95 -37.14 16.59 13.02
C ASP A 95 -36.35 16.32 11.73
N LYS A 96 -35.02 16.25 11.80
CA LYS A 96 -34.15 16.00 10.64
C LYS A 96 -32.92 15.20 11.03
N ILE A 97 -32.34 14.51 10.06
CA ILE A 97 -31.08 13.80 10.21
C ILE A 97 -30.12 14.29 9.13
N THR A 98 -28.99 14.85 9.55
CA THR A 98 -27.89 15.16 8.65
C THR A 98 -26.99 13.93 8.48
N VAL A 99 -26.56 13.68 7.25
CA VAL A 99 -25.66 12.58 6.83
C VAL A 99 -24.48 13.20 6.09
N ARG A 100 -23.25 12.89 6.50
CA ARG A 100 -22.02 13.44 5.91
C ARG A 100 -21.00 12.35 5.63
N TRP A 101 -20.18 12.53 4.60
CA TRP A 101 -19.08 11.62 4.28
C TRP A 101 -17.87 12.40 3.74
N GLN A 102 -16.75 11.71 3.54
CA GLN A 102 -15.60 12.27 2.82
C GLN A 102 -15.87 12.21 1.31
N ALA A 103 -15.63 13.31 0.62
CA ALA A 103 -15.78 13.36 -0.83
C ALA A 103 -14.80 12.38 -1.51
N ASP A 104 -15.31 11.53 -2.40
CA ASP A 104 -14.49 10.69 -3.26
C ASP A 104 -14.01 11.53 -4.46
N PRO A 105 -12.70 11.62 -4.73
CA PRO A 105 -12.15 12.44 -5.81
C PRO A 105 -12.63 12.06 -7.22
N GLY A 106 -13.11 10.82 -7.41
CA GLY A 106 -13.65 10.31 -8.67
C GLY A 106 -15.16 10.39 -8.78
N ALA A 107 -15.88 10.79 -7.72
CA ALA A 107 -17.33 10.86 -7.70
C ALA A 107 -17.87 12.19 -8.27
N GLN A 108 -18.86 12.09 -9.15
CA GLN A 108 -19.62 13.22 -9.69
C GLN A 108 -20.96 13.42 -8.96
N ARG A 109 -21.51 12.33 -8.40
CA ARG A 109 -22.78 12.30 -7.65
C ARG A 109 -22.71 11.23 -6.57
N TYR A 110 -23.54 11.37 -5.55
CA TYR A 110 -23.77 10.35 -4.52
C TYR A 110 -25.24 9.93 -4.47
N HIS A 111 -25.45 8.65 -4.18
CA HIS A 111 -26.76 8.05 -3.92
C HIS A 111 -26.86 7.68 -2.46
N VAL A 112 -27.84 8.21 -1.75
CA VAL A 112 -28.10 7.94 -0.34
C VAL A 112 -29.33 7.04 -0.24
N PHE A 113 -29.19 5.94 0.49
CA PHE A 113 -30.28 5.04 0.83
C PHE A 113 -30.55 5.10 2.31
N ARG A 114 -31.83 5.11 2.68
CA ARG A 114 -32.29 5.19 4.07
C ARG A 114 -33.09 3.96 4.45
N PHE A 115 -32.71 3.31 5.52
CA PHE A 115 -33.45 2.24 6.17
C PHE A 115 -34.27 2.78 7.34
N ASP A 116 -35.58 2.60 7.26
CA ASP A 116 -36.50 2.84 8.36
C ASP A 116 -36.61 1.59 9.22
N SER A 117 -35.99 1.62 10.41
CA SER A 117 -35.98 0.49 11.33
C SER A 117 -37.37 0.14 11.86
N THR A 118 -38.28 1.11 11.95
CA THR A 118 -39.65 0.90 12.45
C THR A 118 -40.52 0.18 11.43
N ARG A 119 -40.26 0.42 10.13
CA ARG A 119 -40.99 -0.21 9.03
C ARG A 119 -40.24 -1.38 8.38
N GLY A 120 -38.99 -1.60 8.74
CA GLY A 120 -38.14 -2.65 8.19
C GLY A 120 -37.89 -2.53 6.69
N ARG A 121 -37.82 -1.31 6.13
CA ARG A 121 -37.66 -1.11 4.68
C ARG A 121 -36.66 -0.02 4.30
N TRP A 122 -35.97 -0.24 3.18
CA TRP A 122 -35.12 0.77 2.54
C TRP A 122 -35.94 1.74 1.68
N SER A 123 -35.43 2.95 1.50
CA SER A 123 -35.97 4.03 0.69
C SER A 123 -34.83 4.80 0.02
N GLY A 124 -35.10 5.43 -1.12
CA GLY A 124 -34.10 6.05 -2.01
C GLY A 124 -34.08 5.40 -3.40
N PRO A 125 -33.04 5.66 -4.22
CA PRO A 125 -31.91 6.52 -3.91
C PRO A 125 -32.33 8.00 -3.85
N PHE A 126 -31.81 8.72 -2.85
CA PHE A 126 -31.79 10.18 -2.84
C PHE A 126 -30.45 10.64 -3.41
N THR A 127 -30.43 11.67 -4.25
CA THR A 127 -29.21 12.08 -4.96
C THR A 127 -28.69 13.43 -4.48
N THR A 128 -27.37 13.56 -4.36
CA THR A 128 -26.68 14.83 -4.04
C THR A 128 -25.34 14.89 -4.78
N THR A 129 -24.86 16.10 -5.09
CA THR A 129 -23.50 16.31 -5.61
C THR A 129 -22.52 16.73 -4.51
N GLN A 130 -23.03 17.12 -3.34
CA GLN A 130 -22.21 17.45 -2.18
C GLN A 130 -21.95 16.19 -1.34
N PRO A 131 -20.86 16.13 -0.57
CA PRO A 131 -20.57 15.02 0.34
C PRO A 131 -21.44 15.06 1.62
N GLU A 132 -22.67 15.54 1.49
CA GLU A 132 -23.66 15.63 2.55
C GLU A 132 -25.08 15.51 2.00
N TYR A 133 -25.96 14.99 2.85
CA TYR A 133 -27.39 14.88 2.61
C TYR A 133 -28.16 15.25 3.87
N LEU A 134 -29.17 16.08 3.71
CA LEU A 134 -30.10 16.44 4.77
C LEU A 134 -31.41 15.65 4.58
N ASP A 135 -31.66 14.70 5.49
CA ASP A 135 -32.94 14.00 5.55
C ASP A 135 -33.92 14.79 6.42
N ASN A 136 -34.85 15.48 5.77
CA ASN A 136 -35.97 16.20 6.38
C ASN A 136 -37.32 15.63 5.93
N ALA A 137 -37.36 14.40 5.41
CA ALA A 137 -38.58 13.80 4.90
C ALA A 137 -39.43 13.20 6.02
N GLU A 138 -40.75 13.28 5.89
CA GLU A 138 -41.66 12.50 6.73
C GLU A 138 -41.38 10.99 6.57
N PRO A 139 -41.15 10.21 7.64
CA PRO A 139 -41.46 10.48 9.04
C PRO A 139 -40.19 10.36 9.89
N VAL A 140 -39.26 11.28 9.73
CA VAL A 140 -38.15 11.50 10.67
C VAL A 140 -38.71 12.11 11.97
N ALA A 141 -39.78 11.50 12.51
CA ALA A 141 -40.45 11.90 13.72
C ALA A 141 -39.56 11.61 14.94
N SER A 142 -39.70 12.42 15.99
CA SER A 142 -38.93 12.37 17.23
C SER A 142 -38.67 10.93 17.74
N GLY A 143 -37.40 10.55 17.85
CA GLY A 143 -36.96 9.26 18.39
C GLY A 143 -36.82 8.12 17.38
N ALA A 144 -37.05 8.38 16.09
CA ALA A 144 -36.93 7.37 15.05
C ALA A 144 -35.46 7.05 14.74
N TRP A 145 -35.07 5.78 14.87
CA TRP A 145 -33.76 5.29 14.44
C TRP A 145 -33.77 5.03 12.93
N MET A 146 -32.83 5.65 12.23
CA MET A 146 -32.65 5.51 10.79
C MET A 146 -31.23 5.02 10.50
N SER A 147 -31.07 4.25 9.44
CA SER A 147 -29.75 3.84 8.95
C SER A 147 -29.54 4.36 7.54
N TYR A 148 -28.31 4.78 7.23
CA TYR A 148 -27.98 5.33 5.93
C TYR A 148 -26.78 4.61 5.33
N THR A 149 -26.85 4.29 4.04
CA THR A 149 -25.69 3.90 3.23
C THR A 149 -25.60 4.83 2.02
N VAL A 150 -24.39 4.99 1.50
CA VAL A 150 -24.06 5.93 0.43
C VAL A 150 -23.21 5.24 -0.62
N LEU A 151 -23.53 5.49 -1.88
CA LEU A 151 -22.74 5.07 -3.03
C LEU A 151 -22.24 6.32 -3.75
N ALA A 152 -21.04 6.22 -4.33
CA ALA A 152 -20.51 7.22 -5.25
C ALA A 152 -20.79 6.82 -6.70
N GLU A 153 -21.07 7.78 -7.57
CA GLU A 153 -21.34 7.58 -9.00
C GLU A 153 -20.45 8.49 -9.86
N ASN A 154 -19.96 7.94 -10.97
CA ASN A 154 -19.46 8.71 -12.12
C ASN A 154 -19.83 8.02 -13.44
N GLN A 155 -19.21 8.42 -14.55
CA GLN A 155 -19.53 7.91 -15.89
C GLN A 155 -19.19 6.42 -16.07
N ALA A 156 -18.23 5.89 -15.30
CA ALA A 156 -17.87 4.48 -15.31
C ALA A 156 -18.76 3.60 -14.41
N GLY A 157 -19.67 4.20 -13.65
CA GLY A 157 -20.68 3.51 -12.85
C GLY A 157 -20.67 3.90 -11.37
N THR A 158 -21.28 3.04 -10.55
CA THR A 158 -21.48 3.25 -9.11
C THR A 158 -20.51 2.41 -8.27
N SER A 159 -20.10 2.93 -7.11
CA SER A 159 -19.40 2.13 -6.08
C SER A 159 -20.33 1.07 -5.46
N ASP A 160 -19.78 0.20 -4.63
CA ASP A 160 -20.58 -0.62 -3.73
C ASP A 160 -21.16 0.26 -2.60
N PRO A 161 -22.28 -0.16 -1.97
CA PRO A 161 -22.79 0.51 -0.78
C PRO A 161 -21.80 0.37 0.39
N VAL A 162 -21.60 1.46 1.12
CA VAL A 162 -20.82 1.41 2.37
C VAL A 162 -21.61 0.77 3.50
N ARG A 163 -20.91 0.27 4.52
CA ARG A 163 -21.56 -0.21 5.75
C ARG A 163 -22.47 0.90 6.31
N PRO A 164 -23.74 0.60 6.63
CA PRO A 164 -24.66 1.63 7.09
C PRO A 164 -24.21 2.31 8.39
N ALA A 165 -24.45 3.61 8.48
CA ALA A 165 -24.33 4.37 9.72
C ALA A 165 -25.72 4.70 10.28
N HIS A 166 -25.84 4.83 11.59
CA HIS A 166 -27.13 4.95 12.29
C HIS A 166 -27.28 6.31 12.97
N GLY A 167 -28.48 6.87 12.87
CA GLY A 167 -28.88 8.15 13.45
C GLY A 167 -30.25 8.09 14.10
N PHE A 168 -30.57 9.10 14.89
CA PHE A 168 -31.91 9.29 15.44
C PHE A 168 -32.21 10.77 15.64
N THR A 169 -33.48 11.14 15.71
CA THR A 169 -33.92 12.49 16.12
C THR A 169 -34.18 12.54 17.63
N ASN A 170 -33.99 13.72 18.23
CA ASN A 170 -34.32 13.95 19.63
C ASN A 170 -34.98 15.33 19.81
N ARG A 171 -36.28 15.33 20.09
CA ARG A 171 -37.07 16.56 20.30
C ARG A 171 -36.66 17.35 21.54
N SER A 172 -36.09 16.68 22.53
CA SER A 172 -35.61 17.26 23.79
C SER A 172 -34.09 17.46 23.81
N GLY A 173 -33.41 17.19 22.69
CA GLY A 173 -31.96 17.32 22.58
C GLY A 173 -31.48 18.77 22.68
N PRO A 174 -30.23 19.00 23.14
CA PRO A 174 -29.64 20.33 23.09
C PRO A 174 -29.62 20.81 21.64
N ARG A 175 -30.15 22.01 21.40
CA ARG A 175 -30.14 22.68 20.08
C ARG A 175 -28.75 23.29 19.84
N ALA A 176 -27.73 22.45 19.81
CA ALA A 176 -26.40 22.87 19.36
C ALA A 176 -26.36 22.82 17.82
N ALA A 177 -25.60 23.73 17.21
CA ALA A 177 -25.27 23.65 15.79
C ALA A 177 -24.66 22.27 15.48
N ASP A 178 -25.05 21.65 14.36
CA ASP A 178 -24.47 20.44 13.74
C ASP A 178 -23.27 19.88 14.52
N ASP A 179 -23.51 19.10 15.58
CA ASP A 179 -22.43 18.62 16.47
C ASP A 179 -21.80 17.36 15.87
N PHE A 180 -21.38 17.48 14.60
CA PHE A 180 -20.58 16.47 13.94
C PHE A 180 -19.16 16.59 14.46
N LEU A 181 -18.77 15.57 15.22
CA LEU A 181 -17.36 15.33 15.46
C LEU A 181 -16.69 15.05 14.10
N ALA A 182 -15.58 15.74 13.84
CA ALA A 182 -14.75 15.43 12.70
C ALA A 182 -14.18 14.00 12.85
N ALA A 183 -13.95 13.31 11.73
CA ALA A 183 -13.12 12.11 11.77
C ALA A 183 -11.73 12.49 12.31
N PRO A 184 -11.15 11.71 13.24
CA PRO A 184 -9.79 11.94 13.71
C PRO A 184 -8.82 11.99 12.54
N ASP A 185 -8.00 13.03 12.52
CA ASP A 185 -7.03 13.27 11.45
C ASP A 185 -5.59 13.15 11.96
N GLY A 186 -4.65 12.93 11.04
CA GLY A 186 -3.25 12.67 11.39
C GLY A 186 -3.07 11.39 12.21
N VAL A 187 -3.92 10.38 11.98
CA VAL A 187 -3.77 9.06 12.60
C VAL A 187 -2.49 8.42 12.04
N HIS A 188 -1.52 8.19 12.92
CA HIS A 188 -0.23 7.61 12.57
C HIS A 188 0.05 6.44 13.50
N ALA A 189 0.52 5.34 12.93
CA ALA A 189 0.87 4.15 13.68
C ALA A 189 2.38 3.88 13.57
N SER A 190 2.97 3.47 14.69
CA SER A 190 4.38 3.12 14.80
C SER A 190 4.54 1.83 15.58
N LEU A 191 5.60 1.08 15.27
CA LEU A 191 5.93 -0.16 15.95
C LEU A 191 7.37 -0.08 16.44
N ASN A 192 7.59 -0.27 17.74
CA ASN A 192 8.91 -0.39 18.33
C ASN A 192 9.04 -1.77 18.99
N ALA A 193 9.91 -2.62 18.43
CA ALA A 193 10.00 -4.04 18.74
C ALA A 193 8.62 -4.72 18.58
N ASN A 194 7.93 -4.99 19.70
CA ASN A 194 6.59 -5.59 19.72
C ASN A 194 5.52 -4.65 20.30
N GLN A 195 5.86 -3.38 20.54
CA GLN A 195 4.94 -2.40 21.10
C GLN A 195 4.44 -1.46 19.98
N LEU A 196 3.16 -1.57 19.69
CA LEU A 196 2.45 -0.71 18.76
C LEU A 196 2.01 0.56 19.48
N ARG A 197 2.15 1.68 18.78
CA ARG A 197 1.68 2.99 19.20
C ARG A 197 0.90 3.64 18.07
N LEU A 198 -0.32 4.06 18.37
CA LEU A 198 -1.20 4.81 17.49
C LEU A 198 -1.40 6.21 18.09
N ASP A 199 -1.16 7.25 17.31
CA ASP A 199 -1.33 8.65 17.71
C ASP A 199 -2.31 9.35 16.77
N TRP A 200 -3.08 10.32 17.27
CA TRP A 200 -4.00 11.13 16.46
C TRP A 200 -4.14 12.54 17.02
N LYS A 201 -4.73 13.45 16.23
CA LYS A 201 -5.03 14.81 16.69
C LYS A 201 -6.34 14.86 17.46
N ALA A 202 -6.41 15.77 18.44
CA ALA A 202 -7.64 16.04 19.16
C ALA A 202 -8.75 16.54 18.22
N VAL A 203 -9.94 15.98 18.38
CA VAL A 203 -11.18 16.42 17.73
C VAL A 203 -11.95 17.31 18.69
N THR A 204 -12.25 18.54 18.29
CA THR A 204 -13.05 19.47 19.10
C THR A 204 -14.42 18.86 19.40
N GLY A 205 -14.83 18.89 20.66
CA GLY A 205 -16.10 18.31 21.12
C GLY A 205 -16.03 16.82 21.47
N ALA A 206 -14.94 16.13 21.16
CA ALA A 206 -14.76 14.72 21.53
C ALA A 206 -14.61 14.56 23.04
N ARG A 207 -15.22 13.51 23.58
CA ARG A 207 -15.18 13.05 24.97
C ARG A 207 -14.49 11.71 25.11
N GLU A 208 -14.50 10.92 24.03
CA GLU A 208 -13.78 9.66 23.91
C GLU A 208 -13.35 9.39 22.48
N TYR A 209 -12.49 8.39 22.28
CA TYR A 209 -12.10 7.86 20.97
C TYR A 209 -12.26 6.35 20.96
N PHE A 210 -12.78 5.81 19.86
CA PHE A 210 -12.94 4.38 19.62
C PHE A 210 -11.87 3.90 18.64
N ILE A 211 -11.12 2.87 19.02
CA ILE A 211 -10.06 2.28 18.19
C ILE A 211 -10.58 0.99 17.58
N PHE A 212 -10.37 0.87 16.27
CA PHE A 212 -10.72 -0.30 15.48
C PHE A 212 -9.50 -0.86 14.76
N ARG A 213 -9.49 -2.17 14.56
CA ARG A 213 -8.38 -2.90 13.93
C ARG A 213 -8.89 -4.00 13.01
N LYS A 214 -8.16 -4.25 11.91
CA LYS A 214 -8.28 -5.49 11.13
C LYS A 214 -6.94 -5.97 10.59
N ARG A 215 -6.84 -7.25 10.23
CA ARG A 215 -5.76 -7.71 9.33
C ARG A 215 -6.08 -7.26 7.92
N GLU A 216 -5.07 -7.11 7.07
CA GLU A 216 -5.26 -6.75 5.66
C GLU A 216 -6.16 -7.75 4.93
N GLN A 217 -6.04 -9.04 5.26
CA GLN A 217 -6.84 -10.14 4.72
C GLN A 217 -8.29 -10.16 5.22
N ASP A 218 -8.58 -9.49 6.34
CA ASP A 218 -9.91 -9.47 6.92
C ASP A 218 -10.82 -8.46 6.21
N ALA A 219 -12.08 -8.84 6.01
CA ALA A 219 -13.08 -7.96 5.41
C ALA A 219 -13.42 -6.78 6.33
N GLU A 220 -13.64 -7.03 7.63
CA GLU A 220 -14.22 -6.07 8.58
C GLU A 220 -13.25 -5.64 9.68
N TYR A 221 -13.48 -4.41 10.19
CA TYR A 221 -12.79 -3.90 11.38
C TYR A 221 -13.45 -4.39 12.66
N SER A 222 -12.64 -4.91 13.57
CA SER A 222 -13.05 -5.26 14.94
C SER A 222 -12.79 -4.09 15.88
N PHE A 223 -13.72 -3.88 16.82
CA PHE A 223 -13.52 -2.93 17.92
C PHE A 223 -12.42 -3.45 18.85
N VAL A 224 -11.48 -2.58 19.21
CA VAL A 224 -10.39 -2.90 20.14
C VAL A 224 -10.74 -2.38 21.52
N GLN A 225 -10.83 -1.05 21.66
CA GLN A 225 -11.20 -0.37 22.90
C GLN A 225 -11.56 1.08 22.64
N ASN A 226 -12.09 1.76 23.67
CA ASN A 226 -12.21 3.21 23.71
C ASN A 226 -11.24 3.83 24.72
N VAL A 227 -10.89 5.10 24.50
CA VAL A 227 -10.02 5.90 25.39
C VAL A 227 -10.65 7.29 25.61
N PRO A 228 -10.43 7.93 26.77
CA PRO A 228 -10.99 9.26 27.05
C PRO A 228 -10.36 10.35 26.15
N ALA A 229 -11.04 11.49 25.96
CA ALA A 229 -10.59 12.55 25.06
C ALA A 229 -9.21 13.15 25.36
N GLY A 230 -8.79 13.11 26.63
CA GLY A 230 -7.44 13.54 27.05
C GLY A 230 -6.33 12.59 26.61
N GLN A 231 -6.67 11.40 26.15
CA GLN A 231 -5.75 10.38 25.68
C GLN A 231 -5.76 10.32 24.16
N LEU A 232 -4.78 10.98 23.54
CA LEU A 232 -4.61 11.07 22.07
C LEU A 232 -3.65 9.99 21.53
N GLN A 233 -3.38 8.98 22.35
CA GLN A 233 -2.46 7.90 22.05
C GLN A 233 -3.03 6.57 22.57
N PHE A 234 -2.93 5.54 21.74
CA PHE A 234 -3.21 4.16 22.11
C PHE A 234 -1.95 3.33 21.94
N THR A 235 -1.71 2.40 22.87
CA THR A 235 -0.62 1.43 22.74
C THR A 235 -1.12 0.03 23.04
N GLU A 236 -0.62 -0.94 22.28
CA GLU A 236 -0.82 -2.35 22.56
C GLU A 236 0.41 -3.17 22.19
N SER A 237 0.46 -4.43 22.62
CA SER A 237 1.39 -5.39 22.03
C SER A 237 0.91 -5.72 20.63
N PHE A 238 1.84 -5.85 19.68
CA PHE A 238 1.48 -6.18 18.30
C PHE A 238 0.66 -7.47 18.27
N PRO A 239 -0.55 -7.46 17.66
CA PRO A 239 -1.51 -8.56 17.78
C PRO A 239 -1.27 -9.70 16.79
N GLY A 240 -0.32 -9.55 15.87
CA GLY A 240 0.05 -10.54 14.87
C GLY A 240 1.38 -11.22 15.14
N GLN A 241 1.82 -11.97 14.15
CA GLN A 241 3.17 -12.44 14.03
C GLN A 241 3.95 -11.56 13.04
N ALA A 242 5.26 -11.71 13.07
CA ALA A 242 6.14 -11.04 12.14
C ALA A 242 5.81 -11.49 10.70
N GLY A 243 5.51 -10.54 9.82
CA GLY A 243 4.94 -10.75 8.48
C GLY A 243 3.47 -10.37 8.35
N ASP A 244 2.76 -10.09 9.45
CA ASP A 244 1.36 -9.65 9.38
C ASP A 244 1.24 -8.13 9.16
N LEU A 245 0.28 -7.73 8.32
CA LEU A 245 -0.14 -6.34 8.15
C LEU A 245 -1.50 -6.09 8.81
N TYR A 246 -1.53 -5.12 9.72
CA TYR A 246 -2.75 -4.65 10.37
C TYR A 246 -3.07 -3.21 9.99
N LEU A 247 -4.36 -2.92 9.85
CA LEU A 247 -4.88 -1.59 9.60
C LEU A 247 -5.67 -1.13 10.82
N TYR A 248 -5.41 0.10 11.26
CA TYR A 248 -6.07 0.74 12.41
C TYR A 248 -6.88 1.95 11.97
N ARG A 249 -8.02 2.17 12.63
CA ARG A 249 -8.84 3.36 12.46
C ARG A 249 -9.32 3.88 13.79
N VAL A 250 -9.52 5.19 13.89
CA VAL A 250 -10.02 5.86 15.10
C VAL A 250 -11.28 6.64 14.77
N SER A 251 -12.28 6.58 15.64
CA SER A 251 -13.46 7.45 15.64
C SER A 251 -13.50 8.27 16.92
N ALA A 252 -14.10 9.46 16.90
CA ALA A 252 -14.33 10.29 18.08
C ALA A 252 -15.79 10.14 18.57
N GLY A 253 -16.02 10.13 19.87
CA GLY A 253 -17.34 10.08 20.50
C GLY A 253 -17.61 11.29 21.39
N SER A 254 -18.87 11.70 21.56
CA SER A 254 -19.30 12.71 22.55
C SER A 254 -20.36 12.18 23.51
N ASP A 255 -20.56 12.88 24.63
CA ASP A 255 -21.57 12.57 25.66
C ASP A 255 -23.02 12.55 25.10
N ALA A 256 -23.24 13.13 23.91
CA ALA A 256 -24.52 13.13 23.19
C ALA A 256 -24.77 11.86 22.34
N GLN A 257 -23.98 10.80 22.51
CA GLN A 257 -23.99 9.57 21.69
C GLN A 257 -23.63 9.79 20.20
N THR A 258 -23.05 10.93 19.84
CA THR A 258 -22.54 11.16 18.49
C THR A 258 -21.18 10.50 18.33
N VAL A 259 -21.03 9.67 17.30
CA VAL A 259 -19.73 9.08 16.92
C VAL A 259 -19.36 9.61 15.55
N SER A 260 -18.17 10.19 15.42
CA SER A 260 -17.63 10.59 14.12
C SER A 260 -17.35 9.38 13.27
N ALA A 261 -17.23 9.61 11.97
CA ALA A 261 -16.74 8.57 11.11
C ALA A 261 -15.30 8.20 11.41
N THR A 262 -14.90 7.00 10.97
CA THR A 262 -13.54 6.51 11.17
C THR A 262 -12.53 7.32 10.37
N SER A 263 -11.34 7.50 10.93
CA SER A 263 -10.17 8.04 10.24
C SER A 263 -9.80 7.24 8.98
N LEU A 264 -8.91 7.81 8.17
CA LEU A 264 -8.13 7.03 7.21
C LEU A 264 -7.36 5.91 7.94
N PRO A 265 -7.13 4.75 7.29
CA PRO A 265 -6.43 3.65 7.93
C PRO A 265 -4.95 3.99 8.14
N ALA A 266 -4.44 3.71 9.33
CA ALA A 266 -3.01 3.67 9.61
C ALA A 266 -2.52 2.22 9.57
N ALA A 267 -1.48 1.96 8.78
CA ALA A 267 -0.94 0.63 8.60
C ALA A 267 0.18 0.34 9.60
N VAL A 268 0.19 -0.87 10.15
CA VAL A 268 1.29 -1.41 10.96
C VAL A 268 1.69 -2.78 10.42
N PHE A 269 2.97 -2.92 10.15
CA PHE A 269 3.59 -4.15 9.70
C PHE A 269 4.76 -4.49 10.60
N GLN A 270 4.81 -5.71 11.11
CA GLN A 270 5.99 -6.22 11.82
C GLN A 270 6.84 -6.99 10.83
N ASN A 271 8.08 -6.55 10.60
CA ASN A 271 8.99 -7.29 9.73
C ASN A 271 9.28 -8.67 10.34
N PRO A 272 9.29 -9.76 9.53
CA PRO A 272 9.81 -11.06 9.97
C PRO A 272 11.21 -10.91 10.56
N GLU A 273 11.46 -11.53 11.72
CA GLU A 273 12.81 -11.62 12.27
C GLU A 273 13.70 -12.31 11.23
N ARG A 274 14.67 -11.58 10.68
CA ARG A 274 15.75 -12.20 9.92
C ARG A 274 16.75 -12.73 10.92
N THR A 275 16.88 -14.04 11.01
CA THR A 275 17.95 -14.67 11.79
C THR A 275 19.29 -14.25 11.19
N LEU A 276 19.99 -13.33 11.86
CA LEU A 276 21.39 -13.08 11.56
C LEU A 276 22.17 -14.29 12.06
N VAL A 277 22.42 -15.25 11.19
CA VAL A 277 23.29 -16.37 11.52
C VAL A 277 24.71 -15.83 11.70
N ARG A 278 25.12 -15.58 12.94
CA ARG A 278 26.54 -15.43 13.29
C ARG A 278 27.20 -16.81 13.16
N ARG A 279 27.56 -17.21 11.94
CA ARG A 279 28.50 -18.31 11.74
C ARG A 279 29.89 -17.81 12.14
N ARG A 280 30.61 -18.60 12.95
CA ARG A 280 32.07 -18.53 12.94
C ARG A 280 32.49 -18.89 11.52
N PHE A 281 33.13 -17.97 10.83
CA PHE A 281 33.60 -18.17 9.45
C PHE A 281 34.63 -19.30 9.44
N LEU A 282 34.18 -20.49 9.05
CA LEU A 282 34.93 -21.27 8.07
C LEU A 282 34.23 -20.93 6.75
N LEU A 283 34.93 -20.25 5.85
CA LEU A 283 34.45 -20.03 4.49
C LEU A 283 34.38 -21.41 3.83
N GLU A 284 33.18 -21.99 3.80
CA GLU A 284 32.89 -23.13 2.97
C GLU A 284 32.71 -22.62 1.53
N ASP A 285 33.34 -23.31 0.58
CA ASP A 285 33.17 -23.05 -0.82
C ASP A 285 31.73 -23.40 -1.22
N ARG A 286 30.97 -22.41 -1.74
CA ARG A 286 29.55 -22.52 -2.09
C ARG A 286 29.33 -22.32 -3.59
N THR A 287 30.18 -22.96 -4.38
CA THR A 287 30.12 -23.00 -5.86
C THR A 287 28.92 -23.81 -6.37
N ASP A 288 28.41 -24.72 -5.54
CA ASP A 288 27.21 -25.56 -5.73
C ASP A 288 25.96 -24.79 -6.22
N ARG A 289 25.83 -23.52 -5.83
CA ARG A 289 24.68 -22.69 -6.23
C ARG A 289 24.68 -22.25 -7.69
N PHE A 290 25.83 -22.28 -8.34
CA PHE A 290 25.98 -21.87 -9.73
C PHE A 290 26.13 -23.07 -10.67
N GLU A 291 26.47 -24.24 -10.13
CA GLU A 291 26.53 -25.50 -10.88
C GLU A 291 25.17 -25.82 -11.52
N GLY A 292 25.23 -26.33 -12.75
CA GLY A 292 24.06 -26.68 -13.57
C GLY A 292 23.97 -25.86 -14.85
N THR A 293 22.98 -26.21 -15.67
CA THR A 293 22.64 -25.46 -16.88
C THR A 293 21.58 -24.43 -16.52
N TRP A 294 21.83 -23.18 -16.90
CA TRP A 294 20.91 -22.07 -16.70
C TRP A 294 20.28 -21.70 -18.03
N THR A 295 18.95 -21.69 -18.12
CA THR A 295 18.21 -21.41 -19.35
C THR A 295 17.35 -20.16 -19.24
N ALA A 296 17.20 -19.44 -20.35
CA ALA A 296 16.31 -18.30 -20.51
C ALA A 296 15.76 -18.25 -21.94
N LEU A 297 14.67 -17.52 -22.14
CA LEU A 297 14.15 -17.21 -23.48
C LEU A 297 14.40 -15.75 -23.80
N ASP A 298 15.00 -15.49 -24.95
CA ASP A 298 15.22 -14.16 -25.50
C ASP A 298 14.51 -14.00 -26.83
N TRP A 299 14.06 -12.80 -27.16
CA TRP A 299 13.42 -12.52 -28.44
C TRP A 299 13.92 -11.20 -29.00
N ASP A 300 14.61 -11.30 -30.14
CA ASP A 300 15.18 -10.16 -30.88
C ASP A 300 14.14 -9.35 -31.67
N GLY A 301 12.85 -9.70 -31.58
CA GLY A 301 11.76 -9.04 -32.29
C GLY A 301 11.58 -9.47 -33.75
N GLU A 302 12.54 -10.21 -34.34
CA GLU A 302 12.57 -10.50 -35.78
C GLU A 302 12.50 -12.00 -36.09
N THR A 303 13.11 -12.85 -35.27
CA THR A 303 13.33 -14.27 -35.62
C THR A 303 12.64 -15.28 -34.71
N GLY A 304 11.76 -14.81 -33.83
CA GLY A 304 11.05 -15.61 -32.84
C GLY A 304 11.88 -15.87 -31.57
N PRO A 305 11.27 -16.40 -30.49
CA PRO A 305 11.96 -16.64 -29.23
C PRO A 305 13.06 -17.69 -29.42
N ARG A 306 14.23 -17.40 -28.88
CA ARG A 306 15.41 -18.27 -28.88
C ARG A 306 15.76 -18.63 -27.45
N GLU A 307 16.11 -19.89 -27.26
CA GLU A 307 16.65 -20.37 -26.00
C GLU A 307 18.09 -19.89 -25.83
N ILE A 308 18.40 -19.41 -24.64
CA ILE A 308 19.74 -19.02 -24.22
C ILE A 308 20.13 -19.93 -23.07
N SER A 309 21.35 -20.49 -23.11
CA SER A 309 21.86 -21.32 -22.04
C SER A 309 23.24 -20.84 -21.55
N ILE A 310 23.47 -20.99 -20.25
CA ILE A 310 24.76 -20.81 -19.59
C ILE A 310 25.12 -22.10 -18.87
N GLU A 311 26.28 -22.64 -19.20
CA GLU A 311 26.90 -23.75 -18.48
C GLU A 311 28.13 -23.23 -17.75
N LEU A 312 28.26 -23.53 -16.45
CA LEU A 312 29.39 -23.11 -15.62
C LEU A 312 30.19 -24.32 -15.15
N GLU A 313 31.51 -24.18 -15.19
CA GLU A 313 32.48 -25.14 -14.68
C GLU A 313 33.42 -24.45 -13.68
N TRP A 314 33.85 -25.19 -12.67
CA TRP A 314 34.60 -24.67 -11.53
C TRP A 314 35.99 -25.29 -11.45
N SER A 315 37.01 -24.47 -11.21
CA SER A 315 38.38 -24.93 -10.94
C SER A 315 39.11 -23.98 -10.00
N ASP A 316 39.50 -24.47 -8.81
CA ASP A 316 40.42 -23.80 -7.87
C ASP A 316 40.27 -22.27 -7.77
N GLY A 317 39.10 -21.81 -7.28
CA GLY A 317 38.83 -20.38 -7.05
C GLY A 317 38.53 -19.56 -8.32
N SER A 318 38.42 -20.22 -9.47
CA SER A 318 38.01 -19.63 -10.74
C SER A 318 36.82 -20.38 -11.34
N PHE A 319 36.08 -19.71 -12.21
CA PHE A 319 35.00 -20.30 -12.99
C PHE A 319 35.24 -20.09 -14.48
N GLY A 320 34.86 -21.08 -15.28
CA GLY A 320 34.70 -21.00 -16.72
C GLY A 320 33.24 -21.20 -17.09
N GLY A 321 32.82 -20.72 -18.26
CA GLY A 321 31.47 -20.97 -18.73
C GLY A 321 31.31 -20.85 -20.23
N LEU A 322 30.22 -21.44 -20.72
CA LEU A 322 29.79 -21.38 -22.11
C LEU A 322 28.43 -20.69 -22.20
N PHE A 323 28.36 -19.62 -22.98
CA PHE A 323 27.11 -18.94 -23.33
C PHE A 323 26.64 -19.39 -24.71
N ARG A 324 25.40 -19.85 -24.84
CA ARG A 324 24.79 -20.28 -26.11
C ARG A 324 23.48 -19.55 -26.38
N VAL A 325 23.19 -19.29 -27.65
CA VAL A 325 21.94 -18.69 -28.12
C VAL A 325 21.43 -19.51 -29.30
N GLY A 326 20.40 -20.32 -29.08
CA GLY A 326 19.89 -21.30 -30.04
C GLY A 326 21.01 -22.18 -30.61
N ASP A 327 21.05 -22.33 -31.93
CA ASP A 327 22.06 -23.15 -32.65
C ASP A 327 23.37 -22.40 -32.94
N LEU A 328 23.59 -21.20 -32.37
CA LEU A 328 24.82 -20.45 -32.60
C LEU A 328 26.03 -21.07 -31.85
N PRO A 329 27.26 -20.92 -32.36
CA PRO A 329 28.45 -21.41 -31.67
C PRO A 329 28.56 -20.85 -30.25
N ALA A 330 28.83 -21.74 -29.29
CA ALA A 330 29.03 -21.38 -27.89
C ALA A 330 30.20 -20.41 -27.72
N ARG A 331 30.03 -19.40 -26.87
CA ARG A 331 31.04 -18.39 -26.59
C ARG A 331 31.57 -18.56 -25.17
N PRO A 332 32.89 -18.81 -25.00
CA PRO A 332 33.46 -19.04 -23.68
C PRO A 332 33.69 -17.74 -22.91
N PHE A 333 33.62 -17.83 -21.59
CA PHE A 333 34.03 -16.77 -20.67
C PHE A 333 34.63 -17.40 -19.40
N SER A 334 35.38 -16.61 -18.63
CA SER A 334 35.98 -17.06 -17.38
C SER A 334 36.19 -15.90 -16.42
N GLY A 335 36.29 -16.20 -15.13
CA GLY A 335 36.55 -15.21 -14.10
C GLY A 335 37.05 -15.84 -12.80
N GLU A 336 37.36 -14.99 -11.82
CA GLU A 336 37.68 -15.42 -10.47
C GLU A 336 36.43 -15.40 -9.59
N TYR A 337 36.33 -16.36 -8.67
CA TYR A 337 35.22 -16.42 -7.74
C TYR A 337 35.64 -15.96 -6.35
N VAL A 338 34.87 -15.03 -5.84
CA VAL A 338 34.96 -14.63 -4.44
C VAL A 338 34.19 -15.66 -3.62
N GLN A 339 34.93 -16.46 -2.84
CA GLN A 339 34.38 -17.54 -2.03
C GLN A 339 33.20 -17.09 -1.17
N GLY A 340 32.05 -17.75 -1.33
CA GLY A 340 30.81 -17.46 -0.60
C GLY A 340 29.94 -16.36 -1.21
N SER A 341 30.34 -15.77 -2.34
CA SER A 341 29.54 -14.79 -3.08
C SER A 341 28.30 -15.45 -3.73
N ASN A 342 27.19 -14.70 -3.81
CA ASN A 342 26.02 -15.02 -4.66
C ASN A 342 26.16 -14.45 -6.08
N LEU A 343 27.26 -13.76 -6.34
CA LEU A 343 27.57 -13.03 -7.55
C LEU A 343 28.87 -13.58 -8.16
N ILE A 344 28.85 -13.88 -9.45
CA ILE A 344 30.04 -14.03 -10.28
C ILE A 344 30.09 -12.87 -11.29
N GLU A 345 31.25 -12.26 -11.42
CA GLU A 345 31.46 -11.13 -12.31
C GLU A 345 32.83 -11.25 -13.00
N THR A 346 32.84 -11.00 -14.29
CA THR A 346 34.04 -10.86 -15.11
C THR A 346 33.81 -9.74 -16.14
N GLU A 347 34.77 -9.47 -17.01
CA GLU A 347 34.72 -8.37 -17.96
C GLU A 347 33.43 -8.40 -18.81
N GLY A 348 32.45 -7.57 -18.43
CA GLY A 348 31.14 -7.44 -19.08
C GLY A 348 30.24 -8.69 -19.01
N PHE A 349 30.42 -9.56 -18.01
CA PHE A 349 29.48 -10.61 -17.63
C PHE A 349 29.26 -10.58 -16.13
N ARG A 350 28.00 -10.59 -15.70
CA ARG A 350 27.58 -10.56 -14.30
C ARG A 350 26.42 -11.53 -14.14
N MET A 351 26.51 -12.45 -13.18
CA MET A 351 25.42 -13.35 -12.84
C MET A 351 25.23 -13.41 -11.32
N GLU A 352 24.01 -13.17 -10.88
CA GLU A 352 23.63 -13.16 -9.46
C GLU A 352 22.52 -14.19 -9.20
N VAL A 353 22.79 -15.17 -8.34
CA VAL A 353 21.77 -16.13 -7.88
C VAL A 353 20.87 -15.46 -6.85
N VAL A 354 19.55 -15.55 -7.03
CA VAL A 354 18.56 -14.87 -6.22
C VAL A 354 18.56 -15.42 -4.79
N PRO A 355 18.82 -14.61 -3.75
CA PRO A 355 18.84 -15.09 -2.37
C PRO A 355 17.49 -15.68 -1.95
N GLY A 356 17.49 -16.96 -1.55
CA GLY A 356 16.27 -17.68 -1.15
C GLY A 356 15.53 -18.38 -2.29
N ARG A 357 16.04 -18.28 -3.53
CA ARG A 357 15.57 -18.99 -4.73
C ARG A 357 16.80 -19.44 -5.54
N GLU A 358 17.43 -20.53 -5.08
CA GLU A 358 18.71 -21.01 -5.64
C GLU A 358 18.61 -21.57 -7.07
N ASP A 359 17.40 -21.63 -7.62
CA ASP A 359 17.04 -22.00 -8.98
C ASP A 359 16.80 -20.79 -9.91
N GLU A 360 16.86 -19.56 -9.39
CA GLU A 360 16.67 -18.31 -10.15
C GLU A 360 17.97 -17.49 -10.15
N SER A 361 18.33 -16.90 -11.30
CA SER A 361 19.44 -15.94 -11.39
C SER A 361 19.13 -14.76 -12.31
N LEU A 362 19.81 -13.65 -12.06
CA LEU A 362 19.80 -12.45 -12.91
C LEU A 362 21.15 -12.37 -13.62
N VAL A 363 21.12 -12.27 -14.95
CA VAL A 363 22.33 -12.25 -15.76
C VAL A 363 22.37 -10.99 -16.62
N ASP A 364 23.46 -10.24 -16.50
CA ASP A 364 23.82 -9.09 -17.33
C ASP A 364 25.07 -9.42 -18.16
N ILE A 365 24.98 -9.33 -19.49
CA ILE A 365 26.11 -9.51 -20.41
C ILE A 365 26.20 -8.31 -21.33
N THR A 366 27.29 -7.56 -21.24
CA THR A 366 27.59 -6.39 -22.09
C THR A 366 28.83 -6.62 -22.95
N ASN A 367 29.60 -7.67 -22.67
CA ASN A 367 30.77 -8.02 -23.46
C ASN A 367 30.36 -8.68 -24.79
N ARG A 368 30.64 -7.99 -25.90
CA ARG A 368 30.33 -8.47 -27.25
C ARG A 368 31.10 -9.72 -27.68
N ARG A 369 32.14 -10.12 -26.92
CA ARG A 369 32.82 -11.41 -27.10
C ARG A 369 32.04 -12.57 -26.51
N ILE A 370 31.25 -12.33 -25.46
CA ILE A 370 30.46 -13.32 -24.74
C ILE A 370 29.07 -13.47 -25.38
N SER A 371 28.38 -12.35 -25.66
CA SER A 371 27.09 -12.34 -26.34
C SER A 371 27.12 -11.41 -27.56
N PRO A 372 26.49 -11.75 -28.70
CA PRO A 372 26.40 -10.84 -29.84
C PRO A 372 25.61 -9.56 -29.54
N GLN A 373 24.75 -9.58 -28.51
CA GLN A 373 23.94 -8.46 -28.05
C GLN A 373 24.00 -8.31 -26.53
N ASP A 374 23.57 -7.16 -26.03
CA ASP A 374 23.52 -6.94 -24.58
C ASP A 374 22.36 -7.78 -24.02
N VAL A 375 22.62 -8.55 -22.96
CA VAL A 375 21.66 -9.47 -22.34
C VAL A 375 21.36 -8.98 -20.94
N HIS A 376 20.08 -8.90 -20.60
CA HIS A 376 19.58 -8.54 -19.28
C HIS A 376 18.35 -9.40 -18.97
N LEU A 377 18.57 -10.65 -18.58
CA LEU A 377 17.53 -11.66 -18.47
C LEU A 377 17.57 -12.39 -17.13
N ALA A 378 16.42 -12.92 -16.74
CA ALA A 378 16.33 -13.89 -15.66
C ALA A 378 16.53 -15.29 -16.24
N PHE A 379 17.39 -16.07 -15.60
CA PHE A 379 17.66 -17.46 -15.97
C PHE A 379 17.12 -18.38 -14.87
N LEU A 380 16.64 -19.55 -15.30
CA LEU A 380 16.25 -20.64 -14.42
C LEU A 380 17.28 -21.76 -14.53
N ARG A 381 17.55 -22.42 -13.42
CA ARG A 381 18.40 -23.61 -13.41
C ARG A 381 17.57 -24.85 -13.75
N ASP A 382 18.02 -25.62 -14.73
CA ASP A 382 17.38 -26.87 -15.18
C ASP A 382 17.41 -27.99 -14.13
#